data_AF-A0A6C0C8G1-F1
#
_entry.id   AF-A0A6C0C8G1-F1
#
_cell.length_a   1.000
_cell.length_b   1.000
_cell.length_c   1.000
_cell.angle_alpha   90.00
_cell.angle_beta   90.00
_cell.angle_gamma   90.00
#
_symmetry.space_group_name_H-M   'P 1'
#
loop_
_entity.id
_entity.type
_entity.pdbx_description
1 polymer ?
#
loop_
_entity_poly.entity_id
_entity_poly.type
_entity_poly.pdbx_seq_one_letter_code
_entity_poly.pdbx_strand_id
1 'polypeptide(L)'
;MSNNIVTPFHKIYDEIVTEYEKNNTDVEKWNIISAKINENNNVFVQMFQFLKKQKLEKLTYVAKLEKISSSNEMELIRSIISRLHFIIYNLCSKEGNYYFALNGQDEMIVLQKPLTYYISISKKNEQNVFFHAFMLLYALESLFYTTFYVGIDFEYTHHKIKLAQINFEHKSDDRSIIMIIGPTELEKVMLENFINMIMRNNHCKKILHGSDSLDYPYIRDEMLDKDESRIIEFTNSMVDTRFICEYYKLSRDEASDNKCSLYDAFVYFGVITQEKLDQFNTMVENMGHPNDRVWDIHNLSKAQELYVQYDVLFLKYFYFKMISMATNDGKTSADKKKILDLYKHVIYELTQFIYLENSLITTLLVQCKEEVDPCNNYMIRRPHGTFKLIDIFNSVTKGIKTADVDVDMLSKVKAFSRVITLLLKKLTYTIISQKYTVQKTKTVMWNEKLDNDYVYDFFDEMPYLYLKKLFKDVERILITRINDFAK
;
A
#
# COMPACT_ATOMS: atom_id res chain seq x y z
N MET A 1 23.74 22.09 7.81
CA MET A 1 23.76 23.10 6.73
C MET A 1 22.36 23.70 6.60
N SER A 2 22.11 24.84 7.23
CA SER A 2 20.89 25.63 6.99
C SER A 2 21.15 26.56 5.79
N ASN A 3 21.25 25.98 4.59
CA ASN A 3 21.06 26.79 3.39
C ASN A 3 19.55 27.09 3.35
N ASN A 4 19.19 28.37 3.34
CA ASN A 4 17.80 28.82 3.27
C ASN A 4 17.20 28.36 1.93
N ILE A 5 16.66 27.14 1.90
CA ILE A 5 16.07 26.50 0.71
C ILE A 5 14.79 27.20 0.24
N VAL A 6 14.18 28.02 1.12
CA VAL A 6 12.96 28.75 0.83
C VAL A 6 13.20 29.85 -0.20
N THR A 7 14.35 30.54 -0.15
CA THR A 7 14.65 31.59 -1.13
C THR A 7 14.76 31.03 -2.57
N PRO A 8 15.55 29.97 -2.86
CA PRO A 8 15.54 29.33 -4.16
C PRO A 8 14.17 28.81 -4.58
N PHE A 9 13.42 28.18 -3.66
CA PHE A 9 12.09 27.64 -3.96
C PHE A 9 11.09 28.74 -4.34
N HIS A 10 11.11 29.87 -3.62
CA HIS A 10 10.30 31.04 -3.92
C HIS A 10 10.67 31.65 -5.28
N LYS A 11 11.96 31.79 -5.58
CA LYS A 11 12.43 32.29 -6.88
C LYS A 11 11.93 31.43 -8.05
N ILE A 12 12.01 30.11 -7.93
CA ILE A 12 11.50 29.18 -8.94
C ILE A 12 9.99 29.33 -9.10
N TYR A 13 9.26 29.47 -7.99
CA TYR A 13 7.83 29.73 -8.02
C TYR A 13 7.48 31.03 -8.79
N ASP A 14 8.15 32.15 -8.51
CA ASP A 14 7.92 33.42 -9.21
C ASP A 14 8.14 33.29 -10.72
N GLU A 15 9.18 32.54 -11.08
CA GLU A 15 9.52 32.23 -12.45
C GLU A 15 8.45 31.33 -13.13
N ILE A 16 7.87 30.37 -12.42
CA ILE A 16 6.75 29.54 -12.90
C ILE A 16 5.48 30.37 -13.09
N VAL A 17 5.15 31.27 -12.15
CA VAL A 17 4.01 32.18 -12.28
C VAL A 17 4.17 33.06 -13.50
N THR A 18 5.36 33.64 -13.68
CA THR A 18 5.67 34.48 -14.85
C THR A 18 5.43 33.73 -16.15
N GLU A 19 5.84 32.46 -16.25
CA GLU A 19 5.59 31.65 -17.44
C GLU A 19 4.10 31.32 -17.62
N TYR A 20 3.41 30.97 -16.53
CA TYR A 20 1.98 30.65 -16.56
C TYR A 20 1.12 31.83 -17.04
N GLU A 21 1.49 33.06 -16.70
CA GLU A 21 0.80 34.29 -17.08
C GLU A 21 1.11 34.78 -18.50
N LYS A 22 2.12 34.21 -19.19
CA LYS A 22 2.41 34.56 -20.59
C LYS A 22 1.28 34.17 -21.52
N ASN A 23 1.20 34.86 -22.66
CA ASN A 23 0.25 34.55 -23.74
C ASN A 23 0.78 33.42 -24.65
N ASN A 24 1.17 32.29 -24.06
CA ASN A 24 1.54 31.06 -24.75
C ASN A 24 0.37 30.06 -24.70
N THR A 25 0.38 29.03 -25.55
CA THR A 25 -0.59 27.94 -25.44
C THR A 25 -0.38 27.15 -24.14
N ASP A 26 -1.43 26.49 -23.64
CA ASP A 26 -1.33 25.68 -22.41
C ASP A 26 -0.32 24.53 -22.54
N VAL A 27 -0.11 24.03 -23.76
CA VAL A 27 0.90 23.00 -24.06
C VAL A 27 2.32 23.56 -23.96
N GLU A 28 2.58 24.72 -24.57
CA GLU A 28 3.88 25.39 -24.47
C GLU A 28 4.21 25.77 -23.03
N LYS A 29 3.23 26.29 -22.28
CA LYS A 29 3.39 26.59 -20.85
C LYS A 29 3.78 25.36 -20.06
N TRP A 30 3.09 24.24 -20.28
CA TRP A 30 3.38 23.01 -19.56
C TRP A 30 4.77 22.46 -19.89
N ASN A 31 5.18 22.49 -21.16
CA ASN A 31 6.53 22.13 -21.58
C ASN A 31 7.59 22.94 -20.83
N ILE A 32 7.45 24.28 -20.80
CA ILE A 32 8.44 25.16 -20.17
C ILE A 32 8.43 25.00 -18.65
N ILE A 33 7.26 24.97 -18.02
CA ILE A 33 7.14 24.86 -16.56
C ILE A 33 7.65 23.51 -16.05
N SER A 34 7.30 22.41 -16.71
CA SER A 34 7.76 21.08 -16.31
C SER A 34 9.28 20.92 -16.50
N ALA A 35 9.84 21.40 -17.61
CA ALA A 35 11.29 21.45 -17.82
C ALA A 35 11.98 22.24 -16.71
N LYS A 36 11.41 23.39 -16.34
CA LYS A 36 11.95 24.23 -15.27
C LYS A 36 11.95 23.58 -13.91
N ILE A 37 10.88 22.87 -13.55
CA ILE A 37 10.81 22.07 -12.32
C ILE A 37 11.86 20.97 -12.35
N ASN A 38 12.00 20.27 -13.47
CA ASN A 38 12.98 19.20 -13.67
C ASN A 38 14.43 19.70 -13.57
N GLU A 39 14.76 20.81 -14.22
CA GLU A 39 16.08 21.46 -14.13
C GLU A 39 16.42 21.90 -12.70
N ASN A 40 15.41 22.31 -11.93
CA ASN A 40 15.55 22.72 -10.53
C ASN A 40 15.17 21.61 -9.54
N ASN A 41 15.21 20.35 -9.97
CA ASN A 41 14.89 19.16 -9.16
C ASN A 41 15.51 19.20 -7.76
N ASN A 42 16.79 19.56 -7.66
CA ASN A 42 17.52 19.61 -6.39
C ASN A 42 16.83 20.49 -5.34
N VAL A 43 16.18 21.58 -5.75
CA VAL A 43 15.45 22.48 -4.84
C VAL A 43 14.19 21.79 -4.30
N PHE A 44 13.44 21.09 -5.16
CA PHE A 44 12.25 20.33 -4.75
C PHE A 44 12.62 19.17 -3.81
N VAL A 45 13.68 18.43 -4.11
CA VAL A 45 14.18 17.35 -3.25
C VAL A 45 14.64 17.89 -1.90
N GLN A 46 15.41 18.98 -1.87
CA GLN A 46 15.84 19.60 -0.62
C GLN A 46 14.67 20.16 0.18
N MET A 47 13.66 20.73 -0.48
CA MET A 47 12.42 21.19 0.16
C MET A 47 11.66 20.02 0.78
N PHE A 48 11.53 18.89 0.07
CA PHE A 48 10.90 17.68 0.60
C PHE A 48 11.62 17.17 1.85
N GLN A 49 12.96 17.09 1.83
CA GLN A 49 13.76 16.67 2.98
C GLN A 49 13.70 17.65 4.16
N PHE A 50 13.58 18.95 3.87
CA PHE A 50 13.37 19.98 4.88
C PHE A 50 12.01 19.79 5.56
N LEU A 51 10.93 19.67 4.78
CA LEU A 51 9.55 19.55 5.25
C LEU A 51 9.29 18.25 6.03
N LYS A 52 9.91 17.13 5.64
CA LYS A 52 9.79 15.84 6.32
C LYS A 52 10.20 15.89 7.81
N LYS A 53 11.03 16.87 8.19
CA LYS A 53 11.51 17.08 9.57
C LYS A 53 10.66 18.08 10.36
N GLN A 54 9.65 18.66 9.74
CA GLN A 54 8.81 19.70 10.35
C GLN A 54 7.48 19.14 10.83
N LYS A 55 6.88 19.83 11.80
CA LYS A 55 5.47 19.65 12.14
C LYS A 55 4.62 20.50 11.19
N LEU A 56 3.89 19.85 10.29
CA LEU A 56 3.16 20.52 9.22
C LEU A 56 1.67 20.63 9.53
N GLU A 57 1.10 21.78 9.21
CA GLU A 57 -0.35 22.00 9.17
C GLU A 57 -0.89 21.74 7.77
N LYS A 58 -2.12 21.23 7.65
CA LYS A 58 -2.75 20.93 6.35
C LYS A 58 -2.69 22.11 5.38
N LEU A 59 -2.48 21.82 4.09
CA LEU A 59 -2.57 22.87 3.06
C LEU A 59 -4.00 23.38 2.92
N THR A 60 -4.10 24.66 2.60
CA THR A 60 -5.34 25.31 2.19
C THR A 60 -5.22 25.60 0.70
N TYR A 61 -5.91 24.80 -0.11
CA TYR A 61 -5.86 24.94 -1.56
C TYR A 61 -6.54 26.21 -2.03
N VAL A 62 -5.89 26.92 -2.95
CA VAL A 62 -6.42 28.13 -3.58
C VAL A 62 -7.12 27.81 -4.89
N ALA A 63 -8.20 28.54 -5.18
CA ALA A 63 -8.96 28.41 -6.43
C ALA A 63 -8.47 29.34 -7.54
N LYS A 64 -7.54 30.26 -7.24
CA LYS A 64 -6.97 31.23 -8.19
C LYS A 64 -5.59 31.69 -7.72
N LEU A 65 -4.80 32.25 -8.64
CA LEU A 65 -3.53 32.88 -8.31
C LEU A 65 -3.74 34.24 -7.66
N GLU A 66 -3.15 34.41 -6.48
CA GLU A 66 -3.11 35.67 -5.73
C GLU A 66 -1.67 35.94 -5.30
N LYS A 67 -1.29 37.23 -5.17
CA LYS A 67 0.04 37.61 -4.67
C LYS A 67 0.31 36.99 -3.31
N ILE A 68 1.53 36.49 -3.13
CA ILE A 68 1.98 35.97 -1.84
C ILE A 68 2.65 37.11 -1.06
N SER A 69 2.20 37.35 0.16
CA SER A 69 2.91 38.17 1.12
C SER A 69 2.77 37.56 2.51
N SER A 70 3.74 36.76 2.92
CA SER A 70 3.87 36.34 4.32
C SER A 70 5.31 36.52 4.77
N SER A 71 5.48 37.07 5.97
CA SER A 71 6.75 37.12 6.68
C SER A 71 7.04 35.81 7.42
N ASN A 72 6.06 34.91 7.54
CA ASN A 72 6.23 33.58 8.11
C ASN A 72 6.69 32.60 7.02
N GLU A 73 7.86 32.01 7.23
CA GLU A 73 8.49 31.08 6.29
C GLU A 73 7.62 29.85 5.96
N MET A 74 6.99 29.24 6.96
CA MET A 74 6.15 28.06 6.76
C MET A 74 4.83 28.40 6.04
N GLU A 75 4.24 29.56 6.33
CA GLU A 75 3.07 30.03 5.58
C GLU A 75 3.41 30.37 4.13
N LEU A 76 4.59 30.94 3.89
CA LEU A 76 5.12 31.19 2.54
C LEU A 76 5.27 29.87 1.78
N ILE A 77 5.92 28.85 2.35
CA ILE A 77 6.07 27.54 1.70
C ILE A 77 4.71 26.90 1.39
N ARG A 78 3.77 26.91 2.34
CA ARG A 78 2.41 26.39 2.13
C ARG A 78 1.69 27.13 1.01
N SER A 79 1.84 28.45 0.97
CA SER A 79 1.24 29.31 -0.05
C SER A 79 1.81 29.03 -1.44
N ILE A 80 3.11 28.79 -1.54
CA ILE A 80 3.79 28.41 -2.79
C ILE A 80 3.30 27.04 -3.26
N ILE A 81 3.35 26.02 -2.42
CA ILE A 81 2.93 24.65 -2.79
C ILE A 81 1.47 24.63 -3.23
N SER A 82 0.58 25.31 -2.50
CA SER A 82 -0.83 25.40 -2.90
C SER A 82 -1.04 26.10 -4.24
N ARG A 83 -0.18 27.04 -4.64
CA ARG A 83 -0.32 27.75 -5.92
C ARG A 83 0.34 26.98 -7.06
N LEU A 84 1.44 26.28 -6.79
CA LEU A 84 2.00 25.29 -7.72
C LEU A 84 0.98 24.19 -8.00
N HIS A 85 0.26 23.69 -6.98
CA HIS A 85 -0.87 22.78 -7.15
C HIS A 85 -1.88 23.32 -8.16
N PHE A 86 -2.37 24.54 -7.93
CA PHE A 86 -3.32 25.19 -8.84
C PHE A 86 -2.80 25.24 -10.29
N ILE A 87 -1.57 25.72 -10.50
CA ILE A 87 -0.95 25.87 -11.83
C ILE A 87 -0.81 24.50 -12.51
N ILE A 88 -0.19 23.53 -11.84
CA ILE A 88 0.17 22.24 -12.41
C ILE A 88 -1.09 21.42 -12.71
N TYR A 89 -2.03 21.32 -11.76
CA TYR A 89 -3.29 20.63 -12.03
C TYR A 89 -4.11 21.33 -13.10
N ASN A 90 -4.09 22.67 -13.19
CA ASN A 90 -4.73 23.39 -14.29
C ASN A 90 -4.13 22.96 -15.62
N LEU A 91 -2.81 23.04 -15.78
CA LEU A 91 -2.12 22.69 -17.03
C LEU A 91 -2.31 21.22 -17.42
N CYS A 92 -2.17 20.28 -16.49
CA CYS A 92 -2.41 18.84 -16.74
C CYS A 92 -3.86 18.55 -17.18
N SER A 93 -4.82 19.40 -16.82
CA SER A 93 -6.23 19.27 -17.18
C SER A 93 -6.62 19.97 -18.49
N LYS A 94 -5.66 20.57 -19.21
CA LYS A 94 -5.91 21.25 -20.50
C LYS A 94 -5.72 20.32 -21.68
N GLU A 95 -6.58 20.50 -22.68
CA GLU A 95 -6.50 19.76 -23.94
C GLU A 95 -5.10 19.90 -24.55
N GLY A 96 -4.55 18.77 -25.03
CA GLY A 96 -3.18 18.68 -25.52
C GLY A 96 -2.13 18.29 -24.46
N ASN A 97 -2.39 18.50 -23.17
CA ASN A 97 -1.50 18.09 -22.07
C ASN A 97 -1.83 16.71 -21.47
N TYR A 98 -3.03 16.21 -21.76
CA TYR A 98 -3.46 14.84 -21.46
C TYR A 98 -3.83 14.11 -22.75
N TYR A 99 -3.87 12.79 -22.69
CA TYR A 99 -4.17 11.92 -23.83
C TYR A 99 -5.69 11.72 -24.01
N PHE A 100 -6.40 11.38 -22.94
CA PHE A 100 -7.87 11.46 -22.86
C PHE A 100 -8.31 11.70 -21.41
N ALA A 101 -9.59 12.02 -21.21
CA ALA A 101 -10.18 12.20 -19.90
C ALA A 101 -11.39 11.29 -19.71
N LEU A 102 -11.61 10.85 -18.48
CA LEU A 102 -12.76 10.05 -18.07
C LEU A 102 -13.55 10.79 -17.00
N ASN A 103 -14.87 10.81 -17.15
CA ASN A 103 -15.75 11.26 -16.08
C ASN A 103 -15.91 10.11 -15.08
N GLY A 104 -15.41 10.30 -13.86
CA GLY A 104 -15.45 9.27 -12.84
C GLY A 104 -16.87 8.79 -12.53
N GLN A 105 -17.90 9.63 -12.65
CA GLN A 105 -19.28 9.23 -12.36
C GLN A 105 -19.86 8.30 -13.43
N ASP A 106 -19.31 8.35 -14.65
CA ASP A 106 -19.64 7.42 -15.74
C ASP A 106 -18.85 6.10 -15.60
N GLU A 107 -17.75 6.12 -14.85
CA GLU A 107 -16.90 4.94 -14.57
C GLU A 107 -17.30 4.20 -13.29
N MET A 108 -17.76 4.91 -12.25
CA MET A 108 -17.94 4.39 -10.90
C MET A 108 -19.25 4.81 -10.26
N ILE A 109 -19.98 3.84 -9.71
CA ILE A 109 -21.23 4.10 -8.97
C ILE A 109 -20.99 4.60 -7.54
N VAL A 110 -19.77 4.43 -7.02
CA VAL A 110 -19.41 4.80 -5.65
C VAL A 110 -19.09 6.28 -5.46
N LEU A 111 -18.90 7.03 -6.56
CA LEU A 111 -18.58 8.45 -6.46
C LEU A 111 -19.79 9.30 -6.07
N GLN A 112 -19.61 10.09 -5.01
CA GLN A 112 -20.62 11.02 -4.52
C GLN A 112 -20.46 12.43 -5.10
N LYS A 113 -19.28 12.75 -5.63
CA LYS A 113 -18.94 14.06 -6.18
C LYS A 113 -18.39 13.89 -7.59
N PRO A 114 -18.59 14.89 -8.48
CA PRO A 114 -17.91 14.92 -9.76
C PRO A 114 -16.40 14.83 -9.57
N LEU A 115 -15.77 13.97 -10.37
CA LEU A 115 -14.33 13.80 -10.43
C LEU A 115 -13.96 13.46 -11.87
N THR A 116 -13.02 14.20 -12.44
CA THR A 116 -12.51 13.92 -13.78
C THR A 116 -11.12 13.33 -13.67
N TYR A 117 -10.89 12.22 -14.36
CA TYR A 117 -9.57 11.60 -14.50
C TYR A 117 -8.94 12.10 -15.78
N TYR A 118 -7.73 12.66 -15.70
CA TYR A 118 -6.93 13.04 -16.86
C TYR A 118 -5.79 12.03 -17.01
N ILE A 119 -5.76 11.35 -18.16
CA ILE A 119 -4.82 10.27 -18.42
C ILE A 119 -3.68 10.83 -19.26
N SER A 120 -2.46 10.74 -18.76
CA SER A 120 -1.23 11.09 -19.48
C SER A 120 -0.44 9.82 -19.81
N ILE A 121 -0.01 9.68 -21.05
CA ILE A 121 0.81 8.54 -21.51
C ILE A 121 2.13 9.10 -22.05
N SER A 122 3.24 8.66 -21.45
CA SER A 122 4.59 9.11 -21.84
C SER A 122 5.11 8.34 -23.04
N LYS A 123 4.48 8.57 -24.21
CA LYS A 123 4.90 7.98 -25.50
C LYS A 123 6.22 8.55 -26.03
N LYS A 124 6.72 9.65 -25.47
CA LYS A 124 7.99 10.29 -25.84
C LYS A 124 8.80 10.61 -24.59
N ASN A 125 10.12 10.61 -24.73
CA ASN A 125 11.03 10.92 -23.63
C ASN A 125 10.76 12.30 -23.01
N GLU A 126 10.36 13.31 -23.79
CA GLU A 126 10.04 14.63 -23.23
C GLU A 126 8.86 14.58 -22.25
N GLN A 127 7.94 13.63 -22.40
CA GLN A 127 6.78 13.49 -21.52
C GLN A 127 7.15 12.90 -20.15
N ASN A 128 8.30 12.23 -20.04
CA ASN A 128 8.83 11.78 -18.74
C ASN A 128 9.14 12.98 -17.82
N VAL A 129 9.45 14.15 -18.38
CA VAL A 129 9.63 15.40 -17.64
C VAL A 129 8.32 15.86 -17.01
N PHE A 130 7.17 15.64 -17.67
CA PHE A 130 5.85 15.97 -17.12
C PHE A 130 5.52 15.11 -15.91
N PHE A 131 5.78 13.80 -16.04
CA PHE A 131 5.65 12.85 -14.93
C PHE A 131 6.52 13.29 -13.75
N HIS A 132 7.79 13.60 -14.00
CA HIS A 132 8.71 14.00 -12.95
C HIS A 132 8.26 15.28 -12.24
N ALA A 133 7.90 16.32 -13.00
CA ALA A 133 7.46 17.59 -12.43
C ALA A 133 6.19 17.45 -11.58
N PHE A 134 5.20 16.70 -12.07
CA PHE A 134 3.97 16.44 -11.33
C PHE A 134 4.23 15.63 -10.05
N MET A 135 5.02 14.56 -10.15
CA MET A 135 5.35 13.69 -9.03
C MET A 135 6.12 14.43 -7.91
N LEU A 136 7.03 15.34 -8.25
CA LEU A 136 7.73 16.18 -7.28
C LEU A 136 6.77 17.06 -6.49
N LEU A 137 5.80 17.70 -7.15
CA LEU A 137 4.76 18.48 -6.48
C LEU A 137 3.88 17.59 -5.60
N TYR A 138 3.37 16.48 -6.15
CA TYR A 138 2.49 15.56 -5.42
C TYR A 138 3.16 15.03 -4.14
N ALA A 139 4.46 14.71 -4.21
CA ALA A 139 5.22 14.30 -3.04
C ALA A 139 5.33 15.42 -1.98
N LEU A 140 5.58 16.67 -2.38
CA LEU A 140 5.59 17.81 -1.45
C LEU A 140 4.24 17.99 -0.76
N GLU A 141 3.14 17.91 -1.51
CA GLU A 141 1.78 18.01 -0.97
C GLU A 141 1.49 16.91 0.04
N SER A 142 1.92 15.67 -0.24
CA SER A 142 1.65 14.51 0.60
C SER A 142 2.10 14.70 2.05
N LEU A 143 3.19 15.45 2.29
CA LEU A 143 3.75 15.69 3.62
C LEU A 143 2.79 16.46 4.55
N PHE A 144 1.86 17.24 4.00
CA PHE A 144 0.90 18.05 4.77
C PHE A 144 -0.35 17.27 5.17
N TYR A 145 -0.45 16.00 4.80
CA TYR A 145 -1.61 15.17 5.05
C TYR A 145 -1.23 13.86 5.73
N THR A 146 -2.21 13.32 6.47
CA THR A 146 -2.05 12.07 7.19
C THR A 146 -2.09 10.86 6.26
N THR A 147 -2.76 10.97 5.11
CA THR A 147 -2.83 9.89 4.11
C THR A 147 -3.13 10.46 2.72
N PHE A 148 -2.11 10.53 1.89
CA PHE A 148 -2.22 10.53 0.43
C PHE A 148 -2.25 9.09 -0.09
N TYR A 149 -2.73 8.89 -1.32
CA TYR A 149 -2.85 7.57 -1.91
C TYR A 149 -2.40 7.59 -3.36
N VAL A 150 -1.62 6.60 -3.76
CA VAL A 150 -1.33 6.32 -5.17
C VAL A 150 -1.77 4.89 -5.47
N GLY A 151 -2.60 4.72 -6.49
CA GLY A 151 -2.88 3.40 -7.07
C GLY A 151 -1.75 3.05 -8.03
N ILE A 152 -1.18 1.85 -7.92
CA ILE A 152 -0.05 1.42 -8.76
C ILE A 152 -0.32 0.02 -9.31
N ASP A 153 -0.05 -0.12 -10.60
CA ASP A 153 -0.02 -1.39 -11.31
C ASP A 153 1.13 -1.40 -12.33
N PHE A 154 1.49 -2.56 -12.85
CA PHE A 154 2.60 -2.73 -13.78
C PHE A 154 2.29 -3.74 -14.88
N GLU A 155 2.87 -3.53 -16.06
CA GLU A 155 2.72 -4.44 -17.20
C GLU A 155 4.05 -5.02 -17.67
N TYR A 156 4.02 -6.31 -18.01
CA TYR A 156 5.21 -7.10 -18.30
C TYR A 156 5.14 -7.74 -19.68
N THR A 157 6.27 -7.77 -20.38
CA THR A 157 6.46 -8.59 -21.58
C THR A 157 7.61 -9.55 -21.33
N HIS A 158 7.32 -10.86 -21.38
CA HIS A 158 8.29 -11.91 -21.06
C HIS A 158 9.00 -11.69 -19.70
N HIS A 159 8.22 -11.41 -18.64
CA HIS A 159 8.70 -11.09 -17.29
C HIS A 159 9.57 -9.84 -17.16
N LYS A 160 9.69 -9.01 -18.20
CA LYS A 160 10.35 -7.71 -18.12
C LYS A 160 9.32 -6.61 -18.00
N ILE A 161 9.53 -5.72 -17.04
CA ILE A 161 8.69 -4.55 -16.87
C ILE A 161 8.66 -3.71 -18.17
N LYS A 162 7.48 -3.19 -18.51
CA LYS A 162 7.26 -2.34 -19.68
C LYS A 162 6.50 -1.07 -19.36
N LEU A 163 5.46 -1.16 -18.53
CA LEU A 163 4.67 0.00 -18.13
C LEU A 163 4.51 0.02 -16.61
N ALA A 164 4.43 1.22 -16.07
CA ALA A 164 3.89 1.48 -14.75
C ALA A 164 2.70 2.41 -14.89
N GLN A 165 1.61 2.05 -14.22
CA GLN A 165 0.38 2.83 -14.17
C GLN A 165 0.25 3.42 -12.78
N ILE A 166 0.09 4.73 -12.70
CA ILE A 166 0.11 5.43 -11.42
C ILE A 166 -1.06 6.40 -11.37
N ASN A 167 -2.02 6.14 -10.48
CA ASN A 167 -3.15 7.02 -10.22
C ASN A 167 -2.86 7.92 -9.02
N PHE A 168 -2.64 9.21 -9.27
CA PHE A 168 -2.35 10.22 -8.26
C PHE A 168 -3.64 10.84 -7.72
N GLU A 169 -4.13 10.21 -6.67
CA GLU A 169 -5.41 10.55 -6.09
C GLU A 169 -5.29 11.72 -5.11
N HIS A 170 -6.08 12.76 -5.34
CA HIS A 170 -6.19 13.91 -4.46
C HIS A 170 -7.50 13.88 -3.66
N LYS A 171 -7.51 14.43 -2.44
CA LYS A 171 -8.70 14.40 -1.58
C LYS A 171 -9.65 15.58 -1.83
N SER A 172 -9.08 16.72 -2.22
CA SER A 172 -9.76 18.01 -2.21
C SER A 172 -9.91 18.62 -3.61
N ASP A 173 -9.35 17.99 -4.63
CA ASP A 173 -9.44 18.45 -6.02
C ASP A 173 -10.42 17.54 -6.77
N ASP A 174 -11.18 18.11 -7.69
CA ASP A 174 -12.12 17.39 -8.57
C ASP A 174 -11.44 16.84 -9.83
N ARG A 175 -10.12 16.98 -9.93
CA ARG A 175 -9.26 16.43 -10.98
C ARG A 175 -8.32 15.41 -10.37
N SER A 176 -8.31 14.21 -10.93
CA SER A 176 -7.34 13.15 -10.63
C SER A 176 -6.47 12.92 -11.86
N ILE A 177 -5.19 12.61 -11.66
CA ILE A 177 -4.24 12.44 -12.76
C ILE A 177 -3.72 11.00 -12.75
N ILE A 178 -3.92 10.29 -13.85
CA ILE A 178 -3.34 8.97 -14.08
C ILE A 178 -2.17 9.13 -15.05
N MET A 179 -1.00 8.64 -14.68
CA MET A 179 0.19 8.69 -15.53
C MET A 179 0.65 7.29 -15.86
N ILE A 180 0.85 7.04 -17.16
CA ILE A 180 1.39 5.80 -17.71
C ILE A 180 2.80 6.10 -18.21
N ILE A 181 3.79 5.38 -17.68
CA ILE A 181 5.20 5.59 -17.98
C ILE A 181 5.90 4.26 -18.29
N GLY A 182 6.98 4.32 -19.08
CA GLY A 182 7.94 3.24 -19.18
C GLY A 182 8.99 3.41 -18.09
N PRO A 183 8.97 2.66 -16.97
CA PRO A 183 9.87 2.92 -15.85
C PRO A 183 11.36 2.75 -16.23
N THR A 184 11.65 1.93 -17.23
CA THR A 184 13.01 1.73 -17.78
C THR A 184 13.49 2.86 -18.69
N GLU A 185 12.59 3.77 -19.10
CA GLU A 185 12.89 4.93 -19.96
C GLU A 185 13.08 6.22 -19.16
N LEU A 186 12.86 6.18 -17.85
CA LEU A 186 13.12 7.30 -16.97
C LEU A 186 14.63 7.55 -16.85
N GLU A 187 15.02 8.82 -16.86
CA GLU A 187 16.36 9.18 -16.43
C GLU A 187 16.59 8.74 -14.98
N LYS A 188 17.82 8.34 -14.66
CA LYS A 188 18.18 7.84 -13.33
C LYS A 188 17.74 8.78 -12.19
N VAL A 189 17.84 10.09 -12.39
CA VAL A 189 17.41 11.09 -11.40
C VAL A 189 15.89 11.08 -11.18
N MET A 190 15.10 10.91 -12.24
CA MET A 190 13.64 10.85 -12.17
C MET A 190 13.18 9.58 -11.46
N LEU A 191 13.81 8.43 -11.80
CA LEU A 191 13.53 7.15 -11.15
C LEU A 191 13.89 7.18 -9.66
N GLU A 192 15.07 7.70 -9.31
CA GLU A 192 15.49 7.80 -7.90
C GLU A 192 14.59 8.75 -7.09
N ASN A 193 14.12 9.84 -7.71
CA ASN A 193 13.13 10.72 -7.09
C ASN A 193 11.78 10.02 -6.91
N PHE A 194 11.31 9.26 -7.91
CA PHE A 194 10.09 8.48 -7.79
C PHE A 194 10.17 7.49 -6.63
N ILE A 195 11.29 6.76 -6.53
CA ILE A 195 11.57 5.82 -5.45
C ILE A 195 11.55 6.53 -4.09
N ASN A 196 12.30 7.61 -3.95
CA ASN A 196 12.51 8.27 -2.66
C ASN A 196 11.33 9.12 -2.18
N MET A 197 10.60 9.74 -3.10
CA MET A 197 9.58 10.75 -2.79
C MET A 197 8.15 10.19 -2.88
N ILE A 198 7.93 9.08 -3.59
CA ILE A 198 6.63 8.40 -3.67
C ILE A 198 6.71 6.99 -3.08
N MET A 199 7.52 6.10 -3.67
CA MET A 199 7.50 4.68 -3.32
C MET A 199 7.88 4.44 -1.85
N ARG A 200 8.87 5.15 -1.34
CA ARG A 200 9.34 5.07 0.07
C ARG A 200 8.70 6.08 1.01
N ASN A 201 7.76 6.89 0.52
CA ASN A 201 7.16 7.96 1.32
C ASN A 201 6.00 7.45 2.18
N ASN A 202 6.16 7.46 3.51
CA ASN A 202 5.14 6.99 4.45
C ASN A 202 3.89 7.89 4.56
N HIS A 203 3.94 9.13 4.05
CA HIS A 203 2.78 10.01 3.95
C HIS A 203 1.87 9.67 2.76
N CYS A 204 2.37 8.85 1.82
CA CYS A 204 1.65 8.40 0.66
C CYS A 204 1.51 6.86 0.70
N LYS A 205 0.28 6.36 0.83
CA LYS A 205 0.02 4.92 0.81
C LYS A 205 -0.04 4.43 -0.64
N LYS A 206 0.70 3.37 -0.93
CA LYS A 206 0.71 2.72 -2.25
C LYS A 206 -0.36 1.64 -2.24
N ILE A 207 -1.40 1.77 -3.05
CA ILE A 207 -2.46 0.77 -3.17
C ILE A 207 -2.15 -0.08 -4.40
N LEU A 208 -1.97 -1.39 -4.17
CA LEU A 208 -1.82 -2.40 -5.20
C LEU A 208 -2.92 -3.47 -5.05
N HIS A 209 -2.97 -4.40 -5.98
CA HIS A 209 -3.88 -5.54 -5.92
C HIS A 209 -3.20 -6.82 -6.41
N GLY A 210 -2.98 -7.79 -5.53
CA GLY A 210 -2.40 -9.08 -5.93
C GLY A 210 -0.93 -8.97 -6.36
N SER A 211 -0.18 -8.11 -5.67
CA SER A 211 1.19 -7.75 -6.07
C SER A 211 2.26 -8.81 -5.77
N ASP A 212 1.92 -9.94 -5.13
CA ASP A 212 2.87 -10.93 -4.62
C ASP A 212 3.61 -11.73 -5.69
N SER A 213 3.06 -11.80 -6.91
CA SER A 213 3.59 -12.67 -7.96
C SER A 213 4.62 -12.01 -8.88
N LEU A 214 4.40 -10.76 -9.31
CA LEU A 214 5.25 -10.05 -10.27
C LEU A 214 5.65 -8.65 -9.78
N ASP A 215 4.68 -7.85 -9.33
CA ASP A 215 4.92 -6.44 -8.96
C ASP A 215 5.84 -6.26 -7.78
N TYR A 216 5.56 -6.93 -6.68
CA TYR A 216 6.40 -6.85 -5.50
C TYR A 216 7.80 -7.40 -5.76
N PRO A 217 8.00 -8.56 -6.43
CA PRO A 217 9.32 -8.99 -6.88
C PRO A 217 10.06 -7.94 -7.72
N TYR A 218 9.42 -7.34 -8.72
CA TYR A 218 10.02 -6.28 -9.55
C TYR A 218 10.41 -5.06 -8.69
N ILE A 219 9.49 -4.57 -7.86
CA ILE A 219 9.74 -3.44 -6.98
C ILE A 219 10.92 -3.74 -6.05
N ARG A 220 10.92 -4.91 -5.41
CA ARG A 220 11.97 -5.33 -4.47
C ARG A 220 13.33 -5.48 -5.16
N ASP A 221 13.37 -6.23 -6.26
CA ASP A 221 14.62 -6.70 -6.85
C ASP A 221 15.24 -5.73 -7.83
N GLU A 222 14.43 -4.99 -8.59
CA GLU A 222 14.89 -4.09 -9.65
C GLU A 222 14.74 -2.62 -9.25
N MET A 223 13.58 -2.22 -8.72
CA MET A 223 13.35 -0.80 -8.40
C MET A 223 14.04 -0.37 -7.11
N LEU A 224 14.08 -1.23 -6.08
CA LEU A 224 14.67 -0.92 -4.77
C LEU A 224 16.07 -1.55 -4.60
N ASP A 225 16.66 -2.08 -5.67
CA ASP A 225 18.01 -2.63 -5.71
C ASP A 225 18.30 -3.71 -4.65
N LYS A 226 17.27 -4.43 -4.17
CA LYS A 226 17.37 -5.39 -3.06
C LYS A 226 17.85 -4.79 -1.74
N ASP A 227 17.79 -3.47 -1.59
CA ASP A 227 18.17 -2.78 -0.36
C ASP A 227 17.09 -2.98 0.71
N GLU A 228 17.42 -3.71 1.78
CA GLU A 228 16.48 -4.06 2.85
C GLU A 228 15.81 -2.84 3.48
N SER A 229 16.55 -1.75 3.70
CA SER A 229 15.99 -0.53 4.29
C SER A 229 14.98 0.12 3.34
N ARG A 230 15.30 0.22 2.05
CA ARG A 230 14.37 0.73 1.03
C ARG A 230 13.11 -0.14 0.93
N ILE A 231 13.28 -1.46 0.97
CA ILE A 231 12.18 -2.44 0.89
C ILE A 231 11.26 -2.33 2.10
N ILE A 232 11.81 -2.22 3.31
CA ILE A 232 11.03 -2.03 4.54
C ILE A 232 10.24 -0.73 4.48
N GLU A 233 10.84 0.39 4.06
CA GLU A 233 10.14 1.68 3.94
C GLU A 233 8.98 1.64 2.93
N PHE A 234 9.19 1.03 1.76
CA PHE A 234 8.12 0.81 0.78
C PHE A 234 7.01 -0.08 1.37
N THR A 235 7.38 -1.23 1.92
CA THR A 235 6.44 -2.22 2.45
C THR A 235 5.60 -1.62 3.58
N ASN A 236 6.19 -0.80 4.46
CA ASN A 236 5.49 -0.13 5.57
C ASN A 236 4.43 0.90 5.13
N SER A 237 4.38 1.20 3.83
CA SER A 237 3.42 2.14 3.25
C SER A 237 2.60 1.55 2.09
N MET A 238 2.79 0.27 1.74
CA MET A 238 1.96 -0.43 0.76
C MET A 238 0.69 -1.01 1.38
N VAL A 239 -0.42 -1.02 0.63
CA VAL A 239 -1.68 -1.70 0.89
C VAL A 239 -1.90 -2.65 -0.29
N ASP A 240 -2.09 -3.94 -0.03
CA ASP A 240 -2.54 -4.88 -1.06
C ASP A 240 -4.00 -5.24 -0.84
N THR A 241 -4.85 -4.79 -1.75
CA THR A 241 -6.31 -4.90 -1.64
C THR A 241 -6.81 -6.34 -1.80
N ARG A 242 -6.01 -7.26 -2.37
CA ARG A 242 -6.40 -8.67 -2.52
C ARG A 242 -6.64 -9.33 -1.17
N PHE A 243 -5.74 -9.15 -0.20
CA PHE A 243 -5.88 -9.76 1.13
C PHE A 243 -7.10 -9.25 1.90
N ILE A 244 -7.43 -7.97 1.71
CA ILE A 244 -8.62 -7.36 2.30
C ILE A 244 -9.89 -7.97 1.70
N CYS A 245 -9.92 -8.12 0.36
CA CYS A 245 -11.01 -8.75 -0.36
C CYS A 245 -11.19 -10.23 0.07
N GLU A 246 -10.09 -11.00 0.09
CA GLU A 246 -10.10 -12.42 0.45
C GLU A 246 -10.64 -12.60 1.87
N TYR A 247 -10.12 -11.83 2.82
CA TYR A 247 -10.60 -11.84 4.19
C TYR A 247 -12.09 -11.51 4.28
N TYR A 248 -12.53 -10.44 3.62
CA TYR A 248 -13.93 -10.03 3.63
C TYR A 248 -14.84 -11.15 3.14
N LYS A 249 -14.56 -11.72 1.97
CA LYS A 249 -15.39 -12.79 1.35
C LYS A 249 -15.40 -14.06 2.21
N LEU A 250 -14.24 -14.46 2.76
CA LEU A 250 -14.11 -15.62 3.65
C LEU A 250 -14.80 -15.46 5.01
N SER A 251 -15.03 -14.21 5.43
CA SER A 251 -15.67 -13.88 6.70
C SER A 251 -17.20 -13.83 6.63
N ARG A 252 -17.80 -14.00 5.44
CA ARG A 252 -19.25 -14.01 5.26
C ARG A 252 -19.85 -15.38 5.59
N ASP A 253 -21.08 -15.35 6.08
CA ASP A 253 -21.86 -16.58 6.37
C ASP A 253 -22.27 -17.29 5.07
N GLU A 254 -22.52 -16.54 4.00
CA GLU A 254 -22.81 -17.08 2.68
C GLU A 254 -21.52 -17.45 1.94
N ALA A 255 -21.52 -18.63 1.32
CA ALA A 255 -20.38 -19.10 0.55
C ALA A 255 -20.17 -18.19 -0.68
N SER A 256 -19.18 -17.31 -0.59
CA SER A 256 -18.65 -16.59 -1.76
C SER A 256 -17.68 -17.51 -2.51
N ASP A 257 -17.60 -17.37 -3.83
CA ASP A 257 -16.37 -17.78 -4.50
C ASP A 257 -15.25 -16.89 -3.94
N ASN A 258 -14.19 -17.47 -3.39
CA ASN A 258 -13.09 -16.69 -2.81
C ASN A 258 -12.25 -16.00 -3.89
N LYS A 259 -12.83 -15.72 -5.05
CA LYS A 259 -12.18 -15.06 -6.17
C LYS A 259 -12.10 -13.59 -5.85
N CYS A 260 -10.87 -13.10 -5.78
CA CYS A 260 -10.56 -11.69 -5.73
C CYS A 260 -9.79 -11.30 -6.98
N SER A 261 -10.25 -11.77 -8.15
CA SER A 261 -9.94 -11.12 -9.43
C SER A 261 -10.44 -9.69 -9.37
N LEU A 262 -9.63 -8.76 -9.88
CA LEU A 262 -9.82 -7.33 -9.68
C LEU A 262 -11.23 -6.85 -10.08
N TYR A 263 -11.65 -7.14 -11.31
CA TYR A 263 -12.92 -6.66 -11.86
C TYR A 263 -14.16 -7.32 -11.25
N ASP A 264 -14.12 -8.64 -10.98
CA ASP A 264 -15.22 -9.33 -10.28
C ASP A 264 -15.39 -8.79 -8.86
N ALA A 265 -14.28 -8.47 -8.20
CA ALA A 265 -14.30 -7.83 -6.89
C ALA A 265 -14.90 -6.42 -6.96
N PHE A 266 -14.58 -5.61 -7.98
CA PHE A 266 -15.18 -4.28 -8.14
C PHE A 266 -16.71 -4.34 -8.24
N VAL A 267 -17.26 -5.30 -8.98
CA VAL A 267 -18.73 -5.50 -9.06
C VAL A 267 -19.28 -5.96 -7.72
N TYR A 268 -18.66 -6.98 -7.10
CA TYR A 268 -19.13 -7.52 -5.81
C TYR A 268 -19.22 -6.46 -4.72
N PHE A 269 -18.24 -5.55 -4.66
CA PHE A 269 -18.23 -4.46 -3.69
C PHE A 269 -19.02 -3.23 -4.16
N GLY A 270 -19.64 -3.25 -5.35
CA GLY A 270 -20.43 -2.14 -5.87
C GLY A 270 -19.59 -0.88 -6.10
N VAL A 271 -18.40 -1.04 -6.68
CA VAL A 271 -17.57 0.06 -7.19
C VAL A 271 -17.99 0.41 -8.62
N ILE A 272 -18.28 -0.62 -9.42
CA ILE A 272 -18.74 -0.52 -10.82
C ILE A 272 -20.04 -1.32 -11.01
N THR A 273 -20.72 -1.11 -12.13
CA THR A 273 -21.89 -1.90 -12.53
C THR A 273 -21.49 -3.18 -13.28
N GLN A 274 -22.43 -4.13 -13.40
CA GLN A 274 -22.26 -5.29 -14.28
C GLN A 274 -22.05 -4.86 -15.75
N GLU A 275 -22.78 -3.85 -16.22
CA GLU A 275 -22.61 -3.31 -17.57
C GLU A 275 -21.17 -2.84 -17.83
N LYS A 276 -20.54 -2.17 -16.84
CA LYS A 276 -19.14 -1.75 -16.95
C LYS A 276 -18.19 -2.95 -16.98
N LEU A 277 -18.46 -4.01 -16.20
CA LEU A 277 -17.71 -5.26 -16.28
C LEU A 277 -17.81 -5.91 -17.66
N ASP A 278 -18.99 -5.92 -18.27
CA ASP A 278 -19.22 -6.49 -19.61
C ASP A 278 -18.45 -5.69 -20.69
N GLN A 279 -18.39 -4.35 -20.55
CA GLN A 279 -17.56 -3.49 -21.38
C GLN A 279 -16.07 -3.83 -21.24
N PHE A 280 -15.58 -4.08 -20.02
CA PHE A 280 -14.20 -4.51 -19.79
C PHE A 280 -13.89 -5.86 -20.38
N ASN A 281 -14.77 -6.85 -20.20
CA ASN A 281 -14.59 -8.18 -20.78
C ASN A 281 -14.46 -8.10 -22.31
N THR A 282 -15.32 -7.30 -22.95
CA THR A 282 -15.24 -7.04 -24.40
C THR A 282 -13.90 -6.40 -24.80
N MET A 283 -13.42 -5.42 -24.04
CA MET A 283 -12.12 -4.78 -24.28
C MET A 283 -10.94 -5.76 -24.11
N VAL A 284 -10.97 -6.58 -23.06
CA VAL A 284 -9.95 -7.58 -22.74
C VAL A 284 -9.89 -8.69 -23.80
N GLU A 285 -11.04 -9.12 -24.30
CA GLU A 285 -11.14 -10.07 -25.43
C GLU A 285 -10.48 -9.49 -26.70
N ASN A 286 -10.72 -8.20 -26.98
CA ASN A 286 -10.12 -7.50 -28.12
C ASN A 286 -8.60 -7.31 -28.01
N MET A 287 -8.01 -7.43 -26.81
CA MET A 287 -6.55 -7.40 -26.62
C MET A 287 -5.87 -8.74 -26.89
N GLY A 288 -6.64 -9.80 -27.12
CA GLY A 288 -6.13 -11.15 -27.28
C GLY A 288 -5.69 -11.80 -25.97
N HIS A 289 -5.15 -13.02 -26.11
CA HIS A 289 -4.77 -13.85 -24.98
C HIS A 289 -3.65 -13.19 -24.16
N PRO A 290 -3.69 -13.20 -22.81
CA PRO A 290 -2.69 -12.53 -21.96
C PRO A 290 -1.22 -12.85 -22.30
N ASN A 291 -0.93 -14.11 -22.65
CA ASN A 291 0.43 -14.54 -23.00
C ASN A 291 0.97 -13.93 -24.31
N ASP A 292 0.08 -13.46 -25.19
CA ASP A 292 0.44 -12.90 -26.50
C ASP A 292 0.56 -11.37 -26.46
N ARG A 293 0.25 -10.75 -25.31
CA ARG A 293 0.26 -9.30 -25.16
C ARG A 293 1.71 -8.79 -25.13
N VAL A 294 2.02 -7.92 -26.08
CA VAL A 294 3.26 -7.16 -26.11
C VAL A 294 2.98 -5.74 -25.65
N TRP A 295 3.66 -5.32 -24.59
CA TRP A 295 3.55 -3.98 -24.03
C TRP A 295 4.70 -3.11 -24.52
N ASP A 296 4.35 -2.04 -25.21
CA ASP A 296 5.26 -1.02 -25.73
C ASP A 296 4.57 0.33 -25.61
N ILE A 297 5.08 1.22 -24.75
CA ILE A 297 4.45 2.52 -24.48
C ILE A 297 4.34 3.39 -25.72
N HIS A 298 5.25 3.23 -26.68
CA HIS A 298 5.25 4.00 -27.91
C HIS A 298 4.20 3.51 -28.91
N ASN A 299 3.78 2.24 -28.80
CA ASN A 299 2.94 1.54 -29.78
C ASN A 299 1.76 0.78 -29.13
N LEU A 300 1.10 1.38 -28.14
CA LEU A 300 -0.11 0.80 -27.55
C LEU A 300 -1.27 0.79 -28.56
N SER A 301 -1.94 -0.36 -28.70
CA SER A 301 -3.23 -0.44 -29.40
C SER A 301 -4.31 0.35 -28.66
N LYS A 302 -5.40 0.71 -29.34
CA LYS A 302 -6.48 1.46 -28.69
C LYS A 302 -7.08 0.74 -27.48
N ALA A 303 -7.18 -0.59 -27.54
CA ALA A 303 -7.67 -1.39 -26.43
C ALA A 303 -6.68 -1.38 -25.25
N GLN A 304 -5.37 -1.47 -25.51
CA GLN A 304 -4.33 -1.32 -24.48
C GLN A 304 -4.35 0.07 -23.83
N GLU A 305 -4.46 1.13 -24.61
CA GLU A 305 -4.55 2.51 -24.08
C GLU A 305 -5.71 2.70 -23.11
N LEU A 306 -6.86 2.06 -23.39
CA LEU A 306 -8.03 2.11 -22.52
C LEU A 306 -7.86 1.23 -21.28
N TYR A 307 -7.30 0.03 -21.46
CA TYR A 307 -7.11 -0.96 -20.41
C TYR A 307 -6.19 -0.47 -19.30
N VAL A 308 -5.02 0.08 -19.65
CA VAL A 308 -3.94 0.36 -18.67
C VAL A 308 -4.36 1.29 -17.54
N GLN A 309 -5.30 2.21 -17.75
CA GLN A 309 -5.74 3.09 -16.67
C GLN A 309 -6.76 2.41 -15.73
N TYR A 310 -7.52 1.42 -16.19
CA TYR A 310 -8.60 0.81 -15.41
C TYR A 310 -8.06 -0.02 -14.23
N ASP A 311 -6.86 -0.58 -14.35
CA ASP A 311 -6.22 -1.33 -13.26
C ASP A 311 -5.89 -0.44 -12.05
N VAL A 312 -5.75 0.87 -12.23
CA VAL A 312 -5.42 1.83 -11.16
C VAL A 312 -6.53 2.84 -10.84
N LEU A 313 -7.47 3.07 -11.76
CA LEU A 313 -8.55 4.06 -11.59
C LEU A 313 -9.42 3.75 -10.37
N PHE A 314 -9.74 2.47 -10.14
CA PHE A 314 -10.70 2.06 -9.12
C PHE A 314 -10.08 1.80 -7.74
N LEU A 315 -8.76 1.62 -7.63
CA LEU A 315 -8.11 1.00 -6.47
C LEU A 315 -8.39 1.71 -5.13
N LYS A 316 -8.31 3.04 -5.10
CA LYS A 316 -8.59 3.82 -3.88
C LYS A 316 -10.05 3.66 -3.44
N TYR A 317 -10.98 3.77 -4.37
CA TYR A 317 -12.41 3.67 -4.08
C TYR A 317 -12.78 2.26 -3.68
N PHE A 318 -12.20 1.26 -4.33
CA PHE A 318 -12.32 -0.14 -3.96
C PHE A 318 -11.84 -0.41 -2.53
N TYR A 319 -10.64 0.04 -2.17
CA TYR A 319 -10.11 -0.06 -0.81
C TYR A 319 -11.07 0.51 0.24
N PHE A 320 -11.57 1.73 0.04
CA PHE A 320 -12.49 2.36 0.98
C PHE A 320 -13.88 1.71 0.99
N LYS A 321 -14.35 1.20 -0.14
CA LYS A 321 -15.65 0.53 -0.24
C LYS A 321 -15.66 -0.78 0.54
N MET A 322 -14.60 -1.60 0.44
CA MET A 322 -14.45 -2.82 1.24
C MET A 322 -14.52 -2.51 2.75
N ILE A 323 -13.76 -1.51 3.20
CA ILE A 323 -13.75 -1.11 4.62
C ILE A 323 -15.11 -0.57 5.05
N SER A 324 -15.75 0.25 4.22
CA SER A 324 -17.07 0.82 4.50
C SER A 324 -18.13 -0.27 4.65
N MET A 325 -18.16 -1.23 3.71
CA MET A 325 -19.06 -2.37 3.78
C MET A 325 -18.82 -3.21 5.04
N ALA A 326 -17.56 -3.54 5.35
CA ALA A 326 -17.23 -4.29 6.56
C ALA A 326 -17.67 -3.54 7.83
N THR A 327 -17.38 -2.23 7.89
CA THR A 327 -17.73 -1.41 9.05
C THR A 327 -19.25 -1.31 9.23
N ASN A 328 -20.03 -1.37 8.15
CA ASN A 328 -21.49 -1.32 8.24
C ASN A 328 -22.12 -2.59 8.83
N ASP A 329 -21.39 -3.71 8.91
CA ASP A 329 -21.84 -4.90 9.64
C ASP A 329 -21.82 -4.69 11.17
N GLY A 330 -21.04 -3.71 11.65
CA GLY A 330 -20.96 -3.37 13.06
C GLY A 330 -22.25 -2.72 13.57
N LYS A 331 -22.88 -3.32 14.59
CA LYS A 331 -24.15 -2.84 15.16
C LYS A 331 -23.97 -1.62 16.07
N THR A 332 -22.84 -1.54 16.78
CA THR A 332 -22.53 -0.44 17.70
C THR A 332 -21.30 0.35 17.24
N SER A 333 -21.13 1.57 17.74
CA SER A 333 -19.93 2.38 17.47
C SER A 333 -18.64 1.68 17.90
N ALA A 334 -18.70 0.87 18.96
CA ALA A 334 -17.57 0.06 19.42
C ALA A 334 -17.25 -1.06 18.41
N ASP A 335 -18.26 -1.77 17.91
CA ASP A 335 -18.07 -2.82 16.89
C ASP A 335 -17.48 -2.23 15.61
N LYS A 336 -18.02 -1.09 15.16
CA LYS A 336 -17.52 -0.37 13.99
C LYS A 336 -16.05 0.01 14.14
N LYS A 337 -15.63 0.48 15.32
CA LYS A 337 -14.23 0.79 15.60
C LYS A 337 -13.35 -0.46 15.52
N LYS A 338 -13.78 -1.58 16.10
CA LYS A 338 -13.02 -2.85 16.05
C LYS A 338 -12.84 -3.36 14.63
N ILE A 339 -13.91 -3.33 13.83
CA ILE A 339 -13.85 -3.73 12.41
C ILE A 339 -12.91 -2.80 11.63
N LEU A 340 -13.01 -1.49 11.88
CA LEU A 340 -12.12 -0.52 11.27
C LEU A 340 -10.65 -0.80 11.63
N ASP A 341 -10.36 -1.07 12.90
CA ASP A 341 -9.01 -1.38 13.37
C ASP A 341 -8.47 -2.67 12.73
N LEU A 342 -9.30 -3.70 12.62
CA LEU A 342 -8.96 -4.95 11.95
C LEU A 342 -8.59 -4.73 10.47
N TYR A 343 -9.45 -4.03 9.72
CA TYR A 343 -9.26 -3.86 8.27
C TYR A 343 -8.18 -2.84 7.90
N LYS A 344 -8.04 -1.76 8.67
CA LYS A 344 -7.05 -0.70 8.39
C LYS A 344 -5.68 -0.96 9.01
N HIS A 345 -5.59 -1.80 10.05
CA HIS A 345 -4.36 -1.97 10.81
C HIS A 345 -3.93 -3.43 10.93
N VAL A 346 -4.77 -4.33 11.42
CA VAL A 346 -4.35 -5.74 11.63
C VAL A 346 -4.05 -6.45 10.32
N ILE A 347 -4.99 -6.45 9.37
CA ILE A 347 -4.81 -7.06 8.04
C ILE A 347 -3.66 -6.38 7.29
N TYR A 348 -3.56 -5.07 7.46
CA TYR A 348 -2.53 -4.24 6.87
C TYR A 348 -1.12 -4.64 7.34
N GLU A 349 -0.86 -4.62 8.64
CA GLU A 349 0.43 -5.03 9.22
C GLU A 349 0.74 -6.50 8.93
N LEU A 350 -0.27 -7.38 8.96
CA LEU A 350 -0.07 -8.80 8.65
C LEU A 350 0.38 -9.01 7.21
N THR A 351 -0.20 -8.26 6.27
CA THR A 351 0.20 -8.28 4.86
C THR A 351 1.66 -7.85 4.71
N GLN A 352 2.05 -6.75 5.35
CA GLN A 352 3.42 -6.23 5.32
C GLN A 352 4.42 -7.23 5.88
N PHE A 353 4.11 -7.79 7.04
CA PHE A 353 4.94 -8.82 7.67
C PHE A 353 5.15 -10.02 6.74
N ILE A 354 4.10 -10.46 6.05
CA ILE A 354 4.18 -11.57 5.09
C ILE A 354 5.08 -11.25 3.90
N TYR A 355 4.98 -10.05 3.34
CA TYR A 355 5.82 -9.62 2.23
C TYR A 355 7.30 -9.66 2.60
N LEU A 356 7.65 -9.18 3.80
CA LEU A 356 9.03 -9.18 4.30
C LEU A 356 9.55 -10.58 4.61
N GLU A 357 8.76 -11.40 5.32
CA GLU A 357 9.17 -12.77 5.68
C GLU A 357 9.28 -13.70 4.45
N ASN A 358 8.34 -13.61 3.50
CA ASN A 358 8.41 -14.41 2.28
C ASN A 358 9.60 -14.02 1.40
N SER A 359 10.05 -12.77 1.50
CA SER A 359 11.20 -12.25 0.78
C SER A 359 12.51 -12.41 1.54
N LEU A 360 12.49 -13.00 2.73
CA LEU A 360 13.66 -13.16 3.62
C LEU A 360 14.35 -11.83 3.97
N ILE A 361 13.61 -10.73 3.96
CA ILE A 361 14.08 -9.42 4.44
C ILE A 361 14.07 -9.41 5.97
N THR A 362 13.13 -10.14 6.56
CA THR A 362 13.11 -10.45 7.99
C THR A 362 13.08 -11.96 8.17
N THR A 363 13.52 -12.43 9.35
CA THR A 363 13.74 -13.86 9.63
C THR A 363 13.00 -14.36 10.86
N LEU A 364 11.97 -13.64 11.32
CA LEU A 364 11.26 -13.99 12.55
C LEU A 364 10.62 -15.39 12.45
N LEU A 365 10.00 -15.70 11.31
CA LEU A 365 9.38 -17.00 11.09
C LEU A 365 10.41 -18.10 10.89
N VAL A 366 11.59 -17.79 10.33
CA VAL A 366 12.68 -18.77 10.24
C VAL A 366 13.11 -19.20 11.64
N GLN A 367 13.37 -18.23 12.52
CA GLN A 367 13.75 -18.49 13.92
C GLN A 367 12.64 -19.23 14.68
N CYS A 368 11.38 -18.77 14.59
CA CYS A 368 10.25 -19.46 15.22
C CYS A 368 10.16 -20.92 14.77
N LYS A 369 10.37 -21.19 13.47
CA LYS A 369 10.28 -22.54 12.90
C LYS A 369 11.38 -23.45 13.44
N GLU A 370 12.62 -22.97 13.45
CA GLU A 370 13.78 -23.72 13.95
C GLU A 370 13.60 -24.16 15.41
N GLU A 371 12.97 -23.32 16.23
CA GLU A 371 12.71 -23.65 17.63
C GLU A 371 11.53 -24.62 17.82
N VAL A 372 10.42 -24.42 17.10
CA VAL A 372 9.18 -25.16 17.40
C VAL A 372 9.07 -26.48 16.65
N ASP A 373 9.62 -26.60 15.44
CA ASP A 373 9.46 -27.81 14.63
C ASP A 373 10.08 -29.07 15.29
N PRO A 374 11.29 -29.00 15.88
CA PRO A 374 11.87 -30.12 16.62
C PRO A 374 11.02 -30.54 17.84
N CYS A 375 10.27 -29.60 18.40
CA CYS A 375 9.52 -29.78 19.64
C CYS A 375 8.14 -30.44 19.44
N ASN A 376 7.64 -30.56 18.21
CA ASN A 376 6.28 -31.06 17.93
C ASN A 376 5.98 -32.42 18.61
N ASN A 377 6.96 -33.33 18.66
CA ASN A 377 6.81 -34.65 19.25
C ASN A 377 7.25 -34.75 20.72
N TYR A 378 7.71 -33.65 21.32
CA TYR A 378 8.03 -33.64 22.74
C TYR A 378 6.74 -33.82 23.55
N MET A 379 6.87 -34.24 24.81
CA MET A 379 5.73 -34.68 25.60
C MET A 379 5.71 -34.08 27.00
N ILE A 380 4.51 -33.82 27.52
CA ILE A 380 4.28 -33.61 28.95
C ILE A 380 3.57 -34.82 29.55
N ARG A 381 3.90 -35.17 30.79
CA ARG A 381 3.19 -36.20 31.55
C ARG A 381 2.22 -35.57 32.54
N ARG A 382 1.00 -36.11 32.56
CA ARG A 382 -0.09 -35.71 33.45
C ARG A 382 -0.73 -36.94 34.10
N PRO A 383 -1.50 -36.77 35.18
CA PRO A 383 -2.24 -37.87 35.80
C PRO A 383 -3.08 -38.67 34.80
N HIS A 384 -3.63 -38.01 33.78
CA HIS A 384 -4.54 -38.61 32.80
C HIS A 384 -3.85 -39.06 31.49
N GLY A 385 -2.53 -38.93 31.36
CA GLY A 385 -1.82 -39.43 30.18
C GLY A 385 -0.54 -38.68 29.83
N THR A 386 0.03 -39.07 28.68
CA THR A 386 1.17 -38.38 28.06
C THR A 386 0.67 -37.68 26.80
N PHE A 387 0.91 -36.38 26.72
CA PHE A 387 0.41 -35.54 25.63
C PHE A 387 1.57 -34.97 24.85
N LYS A 388 1.56 -35.10 23.52
CA LYS A 388 2.55 -34.42 22.68
C LYS A 388 2.24 -32.93 22.59
N LEU A 389 3.27 -32.12 22.41
CA LEU A 389 3.14 -30.68 22.27
C LEU A 389 2.23 -30.30 21.09
N ILE A 390 2.33 -31.00 19.96
CA ILE A 390 1.47 -30.76 18.79
C ILE A 390 -0.02 -31.04 19.08
N ASP A 391 -0.31 -32.04 19.90
CA ASP A 391 -1.70 -32.40 20.25
C ASP A 391 -2.30 -31.31 21.15
N ILE A 392 -1.50 -30.80 22.09
CA ILE A 392 -1.90 -29.68 22.95
C ILE A 392 -2.15 -28.45 22.09
N PHE A 393 -1.22 -28.11 21.19
CA PHE A 393 -1.37 -27.01 20.24
C PHE A 393 -2.70 -27.12 19.48
N ASN A 394 -2.94 -28.23 18.78
CA ASN A 394 -4.16 -28.43 18.01
C ASN A 394 -5.45 -28.30 18.85
N SER A 395 -5.37 -28.66 20.14
CA SER A 395 -6.49 -28.53 21.08
C SER A 395 -6.71 -27.08 21.52
N VAL A 396 -5.66 -26.40 21.99
CA VAL A 396 -5.79 -25.08 22.62
C VAL A 396 -5.93 -23.94 21.62
N THR A 397 -5.50 -24.13 20.36
CA THR A 397 -5.56 -23.08 19.34
C THR A 397 -6.84 -23.05 18.52
N LYS A 398 -7.76 -24.00 18.73
CA LYS A 398 -9.04 -24.02 18.02
C LYS A 398 -9.96 -22.90 18.49
N GLY A 399 -10.56 -22.13 17.58
CA GLY A 399 -11.52 -21.09 17.90
C GLY A 399 -10.91 -19.96 18.73
N ILE A 400 -9.70 -19.50 18.40
CA ILE A 400 -9.12 -18.35 19.08
C ILE A 400 -9.84 -17.08 18.62
N LYS A 401 -10.48 -16.40 19.57
CA LYS A 401 -11.07 -15.09 19.38
C LYS A 401 -10.60 -14.17 20.50
N THR A 402 -10.02 -13.04 20.13
CA THR A 402 -9.74 -11.95 21.07
C THR A 402 -10.98 -11.07 21.21
N ALA A 403 -10.90 -10.02 22.01
CA ALA A 403 -11.99 -9.04 22.13
C ALA A 403 -12.30 -8.32 20.80
N ASP A 404 -11.31 -8.24 19.91
CA ASP A 404 -11.36 -7.41 18.70
C ASP A 404 -11.24 -8.21 17.39
N VAL A 405 -10.65 -9.42 17.43
CA VAL A 405 -10.25 -10.17 16.24
C VAL A 405 -10.53 -11.67 16.38
N ASP A 406 -11.13 -12.25 15.34
CA ASP A 406 -11.27 -13.69 15.17
C ASP A 406 -10.04 -14.26 14.43
N VAL A 407 -9.13 -14.89 15.18
CA VAL A 407 -7.83 -15.35 14.66
C VAL A 407 -7.99 -16.56 13.75
N ASP A 408 -8.99 -17.40 14.01
CA ASP A 408 -9.33 -18.53 13.14
C ASP A 408 -9.78 -18.03 11.76
N MET A 409 -10.58 -16.95 11.72
CA MET A 409 -11.00 -16.35 10.45
C MET A 409 -9.83 -15.73 9.68
N LEU A 410 -8.91 -15.03 10.35
CA LEU A 410 -7.69 -14.55 9.71
C LEU A 410 -6.87 -15.71 9.10
N SER A 411 -6.80 -16.84 9.81
CA SER A 411 -6.06 -18.02 9.38
C SER A 411 -6.67 -18.74 8.17
N LYS A 412 -7.91 -18.40 7.78
CA LYS A 412 -8.52 -18.92 6.54
C LYS A 412 -7.94 -18.28 5.29
N VAL A 413 -7.40 -17.06 5.39
CA VAL A 413 -6.67 -16.43 4.28
C VAL A 413 -5.37 -17.22 4.08
N LYS A 414 -5.18 -17.82 2.90
CA LYS A 414 -4.12 -18.81 2.65
C LYS A 414 -2.73 -18.29 2.99
N ALA A 415 -2.42 -17.04 2.62
CA ALA A 415 -1.13 -16.42 2.92
C ALA A 415 -0.91 -16.20 4.43
N PHE A 416 -1.98 -15.95 5.18
CA PHE A 416 -1.93 -15.66 6.62
C PHE A 416 -1.80 -16.94 7.43
N SER A 417 -2.43 -18.03 6.96
CA SER A 417 -2.53 -19.31 7.66
C SER A 417 -1.20 -19.85 8.18
N ARG A 418 -0.16 -19.89 7.33
CA ARG A 418 1.16 -20.40 7.69
C ARG A 418 1.82 -19.55 8.78
N VAL A 419 1.73 -18.24 8.62
CA VAL A 419 2.33 -17.26 9.54
C VAL A 419 1.68 -17.34 10.91
N ILE A 420 0.34 -17.28 10.96
CA ILE A 420 -0.41 -17.35 12.21
C ILE A 420 -0.17 -18.68 12.90
N THR A 421 -0.24 -19.80 12.17
CA THR A 421 0.02 -21.14 12.73
C THR A 421 1.37 -21.22 13.42
N LEU A 422 2.41 -20.67 12.80
CA LEU A 422 3.76 -20.73 13.33
C LEU A 422 3.93 -19.86 14.58
N LEU A 423 3.39 -18.63 14.58
CA LEU A 423 3.38 -17.77 15.75
C LEU A 423 2.58 -18.39 16.90
N LEU A 424 1.41 -18.99 16.63
CA LEU A 424 0.62 -19.70 17.63
C LEU A 424 1.37 -20.90 18.22
N LYS A 425 2.10 -21.67 17.41
CA LYS A 425 2.96 -22.76 17.89
C LYS A 425 4.04 -22.22 18.82
N LYS A 426 4.73 -21.16 18.41
CA LYS A 426 5.76 -20.50 19.21
C LYS A 426 5.23 -20.08 20.57
N LEU A 427 4.14 -19.33 20.62
CA LEU A 427 3.50 -18.91 21.87
C LEU A 427 3.12 -20.12 22.75
N THR A 428 2.47 -21.12 22.16
CA THR A 428 2.01 -22.33 22.87
C THR A 428 3.19 -23.10 23.49
N TYR A 429 4.23 -23.35 22.71
CA TYR A 429 5.37 -24.16 23.16
C TYR A 429 6.23 -23.40 24.18
N THR A 430 6.33 -22.08 24.06
CA THR A 430 6.91 -21.23 25.10
C THR A 430 6.18 -21.38 26.42
N ILE A 431 4.85 -21.20 26.45
CA ILE A 431 4.05 -21.34 27.67
C ILE A 431 4.21 -22.75 28.30
N ILE A 432 4.18 -23.80 27.48
CA ILE A 432 4.35 -25.18 27.94
C ILE A 432 5.75 -25.39 28.53
N SER A 433 6.80 -24.96 27.81
CA SER A 433 8.19 -25.14 28.23
C SER A 433 8.45 -24.45 29.56
N GLN A 434 7.89 -23.26 29.79
CA GLN A 434 8.08 -22.50 31.03
C GLN A 434 7.34 -23.12 32.22
N LYS A 435 6.12 -23.59 32.02
CA LYS A 435 5.27 -24.09 33.13
C LYS A 435 5.50 -25.54 33.49
N TYR A 436 5.93 -26.35 32.54
CA TYR A 436 5.90 -27.80 32.69
C TYR A 436 7.24 -28.44 32.42
N THR A 437 7.37 -29.63 32.99
CA THR A 437 8.48 -30.52 32.69
C THR A 437 8.19 -31.24 31.38
N VAL A 438 9.00 -30.98 30.36
CA VAL A 438 8.82 -31.52 29.01
C VAL A 438 9.89 -32.59 28.73
N GLN A 439 9.50 -33.63 27.99
CA GLN A 439 10.37 -34.75 27.63
C GLN A 439 10.59 -34.78 26.11
N LYS A 440 11.85 -34.81 25.66
CA LYS A 440 12.21 -35.04 24.24
C LYS A 440 11.84 -36.46 23.82
N THR A 441 12.10 -37.43 24.71
CA THR A 441 11.77 -38.85 24.55
C THR A 441 11.25 -39.41 25.87
N LYS A 442 10.89 -40.70 25.95
CA LYS A 442 10.43 -41.30 27.22
C LYS A 442 11.45 -41.19 28.37
N THR A 443 12.73 -40.98 28.06
CA THR A 443 13.84 -40.99 29.02
C THR A 443 14.63 -39.69 29.05
N VAL A 444 14.54 -38.84 28.02
CA VAL A 444 15.32 -37.60 27.90
C VAL A 444 14.45 -36.38 28.19
N MET A 445 14.88 -35.57 29.14
CA MET A 445 14.22 -34.31 29.49
C MET A 445 14.62 -33.18 28.54
N TRP A 446 13.68 -32.31 28.23
CA TRP A 446 13.96 -31.03 27.57
C TRP A 446 14.07 -29.95 28.63
N ASN A 447 15.31 -29.47 28.84
CA ASN A 447 15.61 -28.50 29.88
C ASN A 447 15.61 -27.05 29.35
N GLU A 448 15.62 -26.86 28.02
CA GLU A 448 15.58 -25.51 27.45
C GLU A 448 14.20 -24.89 27.70
N LYS A 449 14.20 -23.59 27.97
CA LYS A 449 12.99 -22.78 28.13
C LYS A 449 12.95 -21.83 26.96
N LEU A 450 11.90 -21.93 26.16
CA LEU A 450 11.67 -20.98 25.08
C LEU A 450 11.20 -19.65 25.68
N ASP A 451 11.41 -18.58 24.91
CA ASP A 451 10.99 -17.23 25.27
C ASP A 451 10.35 -16.52 24.06
N ASN A 452 9.41 -15.61 24.31
CA ASN A 452 8.69 -14.86 23.29
C ASN A 452 9.15 -13.40 23.18
N ASP A 453 10.09 -12.91 24.00
CA ASP A 453 10.45 -11.49 24.02
C ASP A 453 10.94 -11.01 22.65
N TYR A 454 11.78 -11.80 21.97
CA TYR A 454 12.26 -11.46 20.62
C TYR A 454 11.15 -11.33 19.57
N VAL A 455 10.02 -12.04 19.73
CA VAL A 455 8.85 -11.89 18.84
C VAL A 455 8.21 -10.52 19.04
N TYR A 456 8.09 -10.09 20.30
CA TYR A 456 7.48 -8.80 20.64
C TYR A 456 8.41 -7.62 20.39
N ASP A 457 9.72 -7.81 20.58
CA ASP A 457 10.75 -6.84 20.23
C ASP A 457 10.76 -6.61 18.71
N PHE A 458 10.69 -7.68 17.91
CA PHE A 458 10.56 -7.57 16.46
C PHE A 458 9.33 -6.73 16.06
N PHE A 459 8.18 -6.94 16.71
CA PHE A 459 7.00 -6.12 16.42
C PHE A 459 7.17 -4.65 16.84
N ASP A 460 8.00 -4.33 17.83
CA ASP A 460 8.34 -2.95 18.16
C ASP A 460 9.32 -2.32 17.15
N GLU A 461 10.31 -3.10 16.71
CA GLU A 461 11.30 -2.68 15.71
C GLU A 461 10.68 -2.43 14.33
N MET A 462 9.66 -3.22 13.95
CA MET A 462 8.90 -3.13 12.69
C MET A 462 7.64 -2.25 12.78
N PRO A 463 7.56 -1.35 13.76
CA PRO A 463 6.35 -0.75 14.34
C PRO A 463 4.98 -1.43 14.12
N TYR A 464 4.88 -2.76 14.27
CA TYR A 464 3.62 -3.51 14.15
C TYR A 464 2.81 -3.53 15.45
N LEU A 465 2.30 -2.36 15.83
CA LEU A 465 1.60 -2.15 17.10
C LEU A 465 0.34 -3.03 17.22
N TYR A 466 -0.41 -3.22 16.14
CA TYR A 466 -1.66 -3.97 16.16
C TYR A 466 -1.44 -5.47 16.16
N LEU A 467 -0.42 -5.98 15.45
CA LEU A 467 0.01 -7.38 15.57
C LEU A 467 0.55 -7.67 16.96
N LYS A 468 1.37 -6.78 17.54
CA LYS A 468 1.85 -6.94 18.91
C LYS A 468 0.68 -7.04 19.90
N LYS A 469 -0.30 -6.14 19.81
CA LYS A 469 -1.51 -6.18 20.64
C LYS A 469 -2.25 -7.51 20.46
N LEU A 470 -2.51 -7.91 19.22
CA LEU A 470 -3.20 -9.14 18.87
C LEU A 470 -2.51 -10.36 19.51
N PHE A 471 -1.21 -10.53 19.28
CA PHE A 471 -0.49 -11.71 19.76
C PHE A 471 -0.26 -11.73 21.27
N LYS A 472 -0.23 -10.56 21.95
CA LYS A 472 -0.28 -10.51 23.43
C LYS A 472 -1.64 -10.94 23.98
N ASP A 473 -2.74 -10.54 23.35
CA ASP A 473 -4.07 -10.98 23.76
C ASP A 473 -4.27 -12.49 23.50
N VAL A 474 -3.76 -13.00 22.38
CA VAL A 474 -3.73 -14.42 22.07
C VAL A 474 -2.92 -15.21 23.10
N GLU A 475 -1.72 -14.74 23.47
CA GLU A 475 -0.88 -15.39 24.48
C GLU A 475 -1.61 -15.54 25.82
N ARG A 476 -2.34 -14.50 26.27
CA ARG A 476 -3.17 -14.57 27.48
C ARG A 476 -4.27 -15.62 27.40
N ILE A 477 -4.92 -15.74 26.24
CA ILE A 477 -5.93 -16.79 26.00
C ILE A 477 -5.29 -18.18 26.07
N LEU A 478 -4.14 -18.36 25.42
CA LEU A 478 -3.40 -19.62 25.41
C LEU A 478 -2.95 -20.02 26.82
N ILE A 479 -2.45 -19.06 27.62
CA ILE A 479 -2.08 -19.28 29.03
C ILE A 479 -3.23 -19.92 29.81
N THR A 480 -4.44 -19.39 29.66
CA THR A 480 -5.66 -19.91 30.32
C THR A 480 -6.00 -21.31 29.81
N ARG A 481 -6.08 -21.48 28.47
CA ARG A 481 -6.45 -22.77 27.87
C ARG A 481 -5.45 -23.89 28.17
N ILE A 482 -4.16 -23.60 28.21
CA ILE A 482 -3.11 -24.56 28.57
C ILE A 482 -3.16 -24.92 30.06
N ASN A 483 -3.55 -24.00 30.93
CA ASN A 483 -3.79 -24.31 32.35
C ASN A 483 -5.00 -25.23 32.51
N ASP A 484 -6.08 -24.98 31.78
CA ASP A 484 -7.29 -25.80 31.85
C ASP A 484 -7.10 -27.18 31.21
N PHE A 485 -6.29 -27.30 30.15
CA PHE A 485 -5.88 -28.58 29.59
C PHE A 485 -5.08 -29.44 30.59
N ALA A 486 -4.39 -28.80 31.55
CA ALA A 486 -3.53 -29.46 32.51
C ALA A 486 -4.23 -29.84 33.83
N LYS A 487 -5.47 -29.37 34.05
CA LYS A 487 -6.36 -29.87 35.10
C LYS A 487 -7.03 -31.15 34.61
#